data_AF-A0A0Q7XHV3-F1
#
_entry.id   AF-A0A0Q7XHV3-F1
#
_cell.length_a   1.000
_cell.length_b   1.000
_cell.length_c   1.000
_cell.angle_alpha   90.00
_cell.angle_beta   90.00
_cell.angle_gamma   90.00
#
_symmetry.space_group_name_H-M   'P 1'
#
loop_
_entity.id
_entity.type
_entity.pdbx_description
1 polymer ?
#
loop_
_entity_poly.entity_id
_entity_poly.type
_entity_poly.pdbx_seq_one_letter_code
_entity_poly.pdbx_strand_id
1 'polypeptide(L)'
;MKIILPLILALAAIPAHAQLYKWTDADGKVHYSDRPQDGVKSKELAVQRAATAPAAAPANDWQQRELESRERRMKREAANQEAADTAARNAGKTPYNPSQHRNNKPMSDDEVCKRDAQQIEFSEKVPRLAFGGGNGSVAVSEEERQAIVRQRKENHALLCGSGQRTH
;
A
#
# COMPACT_ATOMS: atom_id res chain seq x y z
N MET A 1 -60.81 17.45 41.62
CA MET A 1 -59.52 18.14 41.82
C MET A 1 -58.34 17.31 41.27
N LYS A 2 -58.32 17.00 39.97
CA LYS A 2 -57.22 16.24 39.32
C LYS A 2 -56.66 16.91 38.04
N ILE A 3 -57.26 18.02 37.61
CA ILE A 3 -56.93 18.72 36.35
C ILE A 3 -56.03 19.95 36.61
N ILE A 4 -55.81 20.33 37.87
CA ILE A 4 -55.02 21.51 38.22
C ILE A 4 -53.52 21.25 38.00
N LEU A 5 -53.05 20.01 38.21
CA LEU A 5 -51.64 19.64 38.08
C LEU A 5 -51.09 19.73 36.64
N PRO A 6 -51.76 19.23 35.58
CA PRO A 6 -51.26 19.38 34.21
C PRO A 6 -51.32 20.83 33.70
N LEU A 7 -52.26 21.64 34.22
CA LEU A 7 -52.41 23.04 33.81
C LEU A 7 -51.26 23.92 34.33
N ILE A 8 -50.76 23.65 35.54
CA ILE A 8 -49.61 24.36 36.12
C ILE A 8 -48.31 23.99 35.39
N LEU A 9 -48.15 22.72 34.97
CA LEU A 9 -46.96 22.28 34.24
C LEU A 9 -46.89 22.86 32.82
N ALA A 10 -48.03 23.08 32.17
CA ALA A 10 -48.10 23.73 30.87
C ALA A 10 -47.71 25.23 30.91
N LEU A 11 -47.91 25.90 32.06
CA LEU A 11 -47.54 27.31 32.25
C LEU A 11 -46.04 27.53 32.50
N ALA A 12 -45.28 26.46 32.82
CA ALA A 12 -43.84 26.54 33.09
C ALA A 12 -42.95 26.44 31.83
N ALA A 13 -43.54 26.26 30.65
CA ALA A 13 -42.81 26.22 29.38
C ALA A 13 -42.47 27.65 28.91
N ILE A 14 -41.51 28.29 29.58
CA ILE A 14 -40.95 29.56 29.12
C ILE A 14 -40.10 29.26 27.88
N PRO A 15 -40.37 29.86 26.71
CA PRO A 15 -39.49 29.71 25.56
C PRO A 15 -38.14 30.35 25.88
N ALA A 16 -37.08 29.55 25.93
CA ALA A 16 -35.72 30.04 26.03
C ALA A 16 -35.34 30.72 24.70
N HIS A 17 -35.47 32.04 24.64
CA HIS A 17 -35.00 32.83 23.50
C HIS A 17 -33.46 32.91 23.56
N ALA A 18 -32.79 32.06 22.78
CA ALA A 18 -31.34 32.15 22.59
C ALA A 18 -31.04 33.24 21.54
N GLN A 19 -30.60 34.41 22.00
CA GLN A 19 -30.19 35.52 21.13
C GLN A 19 -28.68 35.48 20.95
N LEU A 20 -28.22 35.29 19.71
CA LEU A 20 -26.79 35.23 19.39
C LEU A 20 -26.29 36.60 18.94
N TYR A 21 -25.34 37.16 19.68
CA TYR A 21 -24.74 38.47 19.39
C TYR A 21 -23.37 38.32 18.76
N LYS A 22 -23.09 39.12 17.74
CA LYS A 22 -21.77 39.26 17.13
C LYS A 22 -21.21 40.65 17.39
N TRP A 23 -19.95 40.72 17.80
CA TRP A 23 -19.21 41.97 17.92
C TRP A 23 -17.75 41.78 17.51
N THR A 24 -17.08 42.89 17.20
CA THR A 24 -15.67 42.91 16.82
C THR A 24 -14.92 43.70 17.87
N ASP A 25 -13.85 43.13 18.42
CA ASP A 25 -13.03 43.81 19.42
C ASP A 25 -12.08 44.86 18.81
N ALA A 26 -11.39 45.62 19.66
CA ALA A 26 -10.44 46.64 19.23
C ALA A 26 -9.25 46.07 18.43
N ASP A 27 -8.96 44.78 18.60
CA ASP A 27 -7.93 44.03 17.88
C ASP A 27 -8.43 43.44 16.54
N GLY A 28 -9.69 43.71 16.18
CA GLY A 28 -10.30 43.27 14.91
C GLY A 28 -10.80 41.83 14.90
N LYS A 29 -10.80 41.13 16.04
CA LYS A 29 -11.29 39.74 16.13
C LYS A 29 -12.80 39.72 16.34
N VAL A 30 -13.45 38.81 15.64
CA VAL A 30 -14.90 38.62 15.68
C VAL A 30 -15.26 37.60 16.76
N HIS A 31 -16.11 38.02 17.68
CA HIS A 31 -16.61 37.18 18.78
C HIS A 31 -18.12 36.97 18.67
N TYR A 32 -18.58 35.79 19.12
CA TYR A 32 -19.99 35.42 19.20
C TYR A 32 -20.34 35.06 20.65
N SER A 33 -21.43 35.60 21.18
CA SER A 33 -21.86 35.35 22.56
C SER A 33 -23.38 35.37 22.70
N ASP A 34 -23.91 34.66 23.69
CA ASP A 34 -25.32 34.63 24.04
C ASP A 34 -25.75 35.80 24.94
N ARG A 35 -24.81 36.69 25.32
CA ARG A 35 -25.09 37.90 26.10
C ARG A 35 -24.44 39.13 25.44
N PRO A 36 -25.12 40.29 25.41
CA PRO A 36 -24.50 41.52 24.96
C PRO A 36 -23.37 41.91 25.91
N GLN A 37 -22.24 42.36 25.37
CA GLN A 37 -21.09 42.80 26.17
C GLN A 37 -21.18 44.31 26.40
N ASP A 38 -21.10 44.74 27.66
CA ASP A 38 -21.23 46.15 28.04
C ASP A 38 -20.12 47.01 27.43
N GLY A 39 -20.50 48.12 26.80
CA GLY A 39 -19.57 49.11 26.23
C GLY A 39 -19.20 48.91 24.75
N VAL A 40 -19.70 47.87 24.08
CA VAL A 40 -19.45 47.63 22.65
C VAL A 40 -20.78 47.56 21.89
N LYS A 41 -20.83 48.16 20.69
CA LYS A 41 -22.02 48.08 19.81
C LYS A 41 -22.19 46.64 19.28
N SER A 42 -22.97 45.82 19.98
CA SER A 42 -23.31 44.46 19.55
C SER A 42 -24.48 44.46 18.57
N LYS A 43 -24.42 43.63 17.51
CA LYS A 43 -25.54 43.40 16.60
C LYS A 43 -26.14 42.02 16.87
N GLU A 44 -27.44 41.97 17.12
CA GLU A 44 -28.19 40.72 17.24
C GLU A 44 -28.27 40.04 15.87
N LEU A 45 -27.93 38.75 15.81
CA LEU A 45 -28.01 37.96 14.59
C LEU A 45 -29.16 36.95 14.68
N ALA A 46 -30.16 37.13 13.82
CA ALA A 46 -31.15 36.10 13.55
C ALA A 46 -30.50 35.00 12.70
N VAL A 47 -30.18 33.86 13.32
CA VAL A 47 -29.67 32.69 12.59
C VAL A 47 -30.82 32.03 11.84
N GLN A 48 -30.98 32.34 10.56
CA GLN A 48 -31.85 31.57 9.68
C GLN A 48 -31.19 30.23 9.39
N ARG A 49 -31.84 29.11 9.75
CA ARG A 49 -31.44 27.79 9.27
C ARG A 49 -31.55 27.79 7.74
N ALA A 50 -30.40 27.69 7.06
CA ALA A 50 -30.39 27.41 5.63
C ALA A 50 -31.07 26.04 5.42
N ALA A 51 -32.13 26.00 4.62
CA ALA A 51 -32.71 24.74 4.17
C ALA A 51 -31.67 24.03 3.30
N THR A 52 -31.20 22.87 3.73
CA THR A 52 -30.34 22.01 2.93
C THR A 52 -31.16 21.47 1.77
N ALA A 53 -30.90 21.92 0.55
CA ALA A 53 -31.46 21.27 -0.63
C ALA A 53 -30.91 19.83 -0.69
N PRO A 54 -31.75 18.81 -0.99
CA PRO A 54 -31.25 17.46 -1.16
C PRO A 54 -30.31 17.45 -2.37
N ALA A 55 -29.06 17.01 -2.15
CA ALA A 55 -28.12 16.79 -3.24
C ALA A 55 -28.73 15.77 -4.21
N ALA A 56 -28.86 16.14 -5.48
CA ALA A 56 -29.26 15.21 -6.52
C ALA A 56 -28.27 14.04 -6.55
N ALA A 57 -28.75 12.82 -6.28
CA ALA A 57 -27.94 11.63 -6.47
C ALA A 57 -27.55 11.51 -7.95
N PRO A 58 -26.28 11.19 -8.28
CA PRO A 58 -25.88 11.02 -9.67
C PRO A 58 -26.62 9.82 -10.27
N ALA A 59 -27.64 10.09 -11.06
CA ALA A 59 -28.28 9.08 -11.89
C ALA A 59 -27.26 8.60 -12.94
N ASN A 60 -27.02 7.28 -12.99
CA ASN A 60 -26.19 6.53 -13.95
C ASN A 60 -24.74 6.18 -13.56
N ASP A 61 -24.26 6.54 -12.37
CA ASP A 61 -22.89 6.28 -11.93
C ASP A 61 -22.69 4.84 -11.38
N TRP A 62 -23.75 4.17 -10.92
CA TRP A 62 -23.64 2.84 -10.30
C TRP A 62 -23.25 1.73 -11.28
N GLN A 63 -23.73 1.77 -12.53
CA GLN A 63 -23.41 0.76 -13.55
C GLN A 63 -21.95 0.86 -13.99
N GLN A 64 -21.44 2.10 -14.13
CA GLN A 64 -20.04 2.35 -14.46
C GLN A 64 -19.12 1.87 -13.33
N ARG A 65 -19.44 2.21 -12.07
CA ARG A 65 -18.70 1.69 -10.91
C ARG A 65 -18.68 0.17 -10.81
N GLU A 66 -19.80 -0.47 -11.13
CA GLU A 66 -19.92 -1.93 -11.14
C GLU A 66 -19.06 -2.55 -12.25
N LEU A 67 -19.08 -1.99 -13.46
CA LEU A 67 -18.21 -2.42 -14.57
C LEU A 67 -16.73 -2.27 -14.23
N GLU A 68 -16.31 -1.11 -13.72
CA GLU A 68 -14.92 -0.90 -13.30
C GLU A 68 -14.51 -1.84 -12.16
N SER A 69 -15.41 -2.11 -11.22
CA SER A 69 -15.16 -3.06 -10.13
C SER A 69 -14.89 -4.46 -10.67
N ARG A 70 -15.70 -4.90 -11.64
CA ARG A 70 -15.52 -6.18 -12.34
C ARG A 70 -14.20 -6.23 -13.10
N GLU A 71 -13.87 -5.18 -13.85
CA GLU A 71 -12.58 -5.10 -14.56
C GLU A 71 -11.39 -5.16 -13.61
N ARG A 72 -11.45 -4.43 -12.47
CA ARG A 72 -10.40 -4.47 -11.45
C ARG A 72 -10.23 -5.87 -10.87
N ARG A 73 -11.32 -6.61 -10.66
CA ARG A 73 -11.27 -8.01 -10.18
C ARG A 73 -10.64 -8.92 -11.23
N MET A 74 -11.08 -8.85 -12.49
CA MET A 74 -10.51 -9.67 -13.57
C MET A 74 -9.02 -9.38 -13.78
N LYS A 75 -8.60 -8.11 -13.76
CA LYS A 75 -7.17 -7.75 -13.86
C LYS A 75 -6.34 -8.30 -12.70
N ARG A 76 -6.87 -8.25 -11.47
CA ARG A 76 -6.20 -8.83 -10.29
C ARG A 76 -6.10 -10.35 -10.39
N GLU A 77 -7.15 -11.01 -10.85
CA GLU A 77 -7.17 -12.46 -11.04
C GLU A 77 -6.17 -12.89 -12.12
N ALA A 78 -6.15 -12.20 -13.26
CA ALA A 78 -5.19 -12.45 -14.33
C ALA A 78 -3.74 -12.22 -13.86
N ALA A 79 -3.46 -11.13 -13.15
CA ALA A 79 -2.12 -10.87 -12.60
C ALA A 79 -1.71 -11.92 -11.56
N ASN A 80 -2.64 -12.37 -10.71
CA ASN A 80 -2.37 -13.44 -9.75
C ASN A 80 -2.11 -14.78 -10.44
N GLN A 81 -2.84 -15.10 -11.50
CA GLN A 81 -2.60 -16.31 -12.31
C GLN A 81 -1.25 -16.26 -12.99
N GLU A 82 -0.91 -15.14 -13.64
CA GLU A 82 0.40 -14.94 -14.28
C GLU A 82 1.55 -15.06 -13.26
N ALA A 83 1.39 -14.47 -12.07
CA ALA A 83 2.36 -14.60 -10.99
C ALA A 83 2.48 -16.05 -10.48
N ALA A 84 1.36 -16.77 -10.35
CA ALA A 84 1.34 -18.18 -9.95
C ALA A 84 1.99 -19.09 -11.00
N ASP A 85 1.70 -18.88 -12.28
CA ASP A 85 2.32 -19.62 -13.40
C ASP A 85 3.83 -19.37 -13.46
N THR A 86 4.23 -18.12 -13.25
CA THR A 86 5.65 -17.73 -13.20
C THR A 86 6.34 -18.37 -12.00
N ALA A 87 5.71 -18.34 -10.82
CA ALA A 87 6.21 -19.02 -9.64
C ALA A 87 6.30 -20.54 -9.85
N ALA A 88 5.32 -21.17 -10.48
CA ALA A 88 5.32 -22.61 -10.77
C ALA A 88 6.42 -23.00 -11.78
N ARG A 89 6.61 -22.21 -12.85
CA ARG A 89 7.74 -22.38 -13.79
C ARG A 89 9.09 -22.23 -13.11
N ASN A 90 9.17 -21.38 -12.09
CA ASN A 90 10.39 -21.14 -11.32
C ASN A 90 10.57 -22.10 -10.13
N ALA A 91 9.50 -22.74 -9.63
CA ALA A 91 9.54 -23.62 -8.46
C ALA A 91 10.40 -24.89 -8.66
N GLY A 92 10.64 -25.29 -9.91
CA GLY A 92 11.61 -26.34 -10.27
C GLY A 92 13.00 -25.82 -10.63
N LYS A 93 13.14 -24.51 -10.88
CA LYS A 93 14.42 -23.85 -11.11
C LYS A 93 15.00 -23.51 -9.74
N THR A 94 15.68 -24.47 -9.12
CA THR A 94 16.50 -24.15 -7.95
C THR A 94 17.48 -23.05 -8.37
N PRO A 95 17.50 -21.87 -7.71
CA PRO A 95 18.58 -20.92 -7.89
C PRO A 95 19.86 -21.71 -7.64
N TYR A 96 20.68 -21.86 -8.68
CA TYR A 96 21.86 -22.71 -8.59
C TYR A 96 22.74 -22.16 -7.48
N ASN A 97 22.75 -22.89 -6.35
CA ASN A 97 23.57 -22.58 -5.21
C ASN A 97 24.82 -23.46 -5.28
N PRO A 98 26.01 -22.89 -5.54
CA PRO A 98 27.25 -23.66 -5.63
C PRO A 98 27.66 -24.30 -4.30
N SER A 99 26.90 -24.12 -3.22
CA SER A 99 27.06 -24.87 -1.97
C SER A 99 26.58 -26.32 -2.03
N GLN A 100 26.22 -26.88 -3.19
CA GLN A 100 26.15 -28.34 -3.33
C GLN A 100 27.56 -28.94 -3.32
N HIS A 101 28.20 -28.80 -2.17
CA HIS A 101 29.33 -29.56 -1.71
C HIS A 101 28.97 -31.03 -1.85
N ARG A 102 29.50 -31.70 -2.89
CA ARG A 102 29.37 -33.16 -3.03
C ARG A 102 30.12 -33.90 -1.90
N ASN A 103 30.96 -33.18 -1.15
CA ASN A 103 31.66 -33.67 0.04
C ASN A 103 31.38 -32.74 1.24
N ASN A 104 31.27 -33.29 2.44
CA ASN A 104 31.01 -32.52 3.67
C ASN A 104 32.19 -31.65 4.16
N LYS A 105 33.21 -31.39 3.32
CA LYS A 105 34.37 -30.61 3.73
C LYS A 105 34.06 -29.11 3.59
N PRO A 106 34.25 -28.27 4.61
CA PRO A 106 34.10 -26.83 4.45
C PRO A 106 35.17 -26.30 3.48
N MET A 107 34.77 -25.38 2.61
CA MET A 107 35.63 -24.72 1.64
C MET A 107 36.04 -23.34 2.16
N SER A 108 37.27 -22.92 1.89
CA SER A 108 37.72 -21.56 2.20
C SER A 108 37.06 -20.53 1.28
N ASP A 109 37.02 -19.27 1.71
CA ASP A 109 36.43 -18.18 0.91
C ASP A 109 37.08 -18.05 -0.47
N ASP A 110 38.42 -18.16 -0.53
CA ASP A 110 39.18 -18.15 -1.79
C ASP A 110 38.79 -19.28 -2.74
N GLU A 111 38.60 -20.49 -2.21
CA GLU A 111 38.18 -21.66 -3.00
C GLU A 111 36.74 -21.51 -3.49
N VAL A 112 35.84 -20.94 -2.67
CA VAL A 112 34.47 -20.62 -3.08
C VAL A 112 34.49 -19.66 -4.25
N CYS A 113 35.29 -18.60 -4.16
CA CYS A 113 35.39 -17.58 -5.20
C CYS A 113 36.02 -18.12 -6.49
N LYS A 114 37.12 -18.86 -6.41
CA LYS A 114 37.74 -19.48 -7.60
C LYS A 114 36.78 -20.43 -8.32
N ARG A 115 36.05 -21.26 -7.57
CA ARG A 115 35.06 -22.20 -8.13
C ARG A 115 33.91 -21.46 -8.80
N ASP A 116 33.41 -20.40 -8.18
CA ASP A 116 32.30 -19.62 -8.72
C ASP A 116 32.69 -18.90 -10.02
N ALA A 117 33.90 -18.32 -10.08
CA ALA A 117 34.44 -17.71 -11.30
C ALA A 117 34.56 -18.71 -12.46
N GLN A 118 35.09 -19.92 -12.20
CA GLN A 118 35.19 -20.99 -13.22
C GLN A 118 33.81 -21.41 -13.76
N GLN A 119 32.78 -21.41 -12.92
CA GLN A 119 31.42 -21.76 -13.32
C GLN A 119 30.74 -20.67 -14.14
N ILE A 120 31.02 -19.39 -13.84
CA ILE A 120 30.57 -18.26 -14.66
C ILE A 120 31.18 -18.39 -16.06
N GLU A 121 32.48 -18.61 -16.15
CA GLU A 121 33.19 -18.79 -17.42
C GLU A 121 32.65 -19.98 -18.22
N PHE A 122 32.40 -21.13 -17.57
CA PHE A 122 31.78 -22.28 -18.21
C PHE A 122 30.40 -21.93 -18.78
N SER A 123 29.58 -21.23 -17.99
CA SER A 123 28.22 -20.83 -18.36
C SER A 123 28.16 -19.85 -19.53
N GLU A 124 29.21 -19.05 -19.71
CA GLU A 124 29.36 -18.16 -20.87
C GLU A 124 29.74 -18.90 -22.14
N LYS A 125 30.61 -19.90 -22.03
CA LYS A 125 31.18 -20.62 -23.16
C LYS A 125 30.26 -21.70 -23.71
N VAL A 126 29.34 -22.24 -22.91
CA VAL A 126 28.45 -23.31 -23.37
C VAL A 126 27.23 -22.76 -24.12
N PRO A 127 26.88 -23.35 -25.29
CA PRO A 127 25.74 -22.89 -26.08
C PRO A 127 24.39 -23.21 -25.43
N ARG A 128 24.32 -24.23 -24.56
CA ARG A 128 23.13 -24.55 -23.77
C ARG A 128 23.53 -24.88 -22.33
N LEU A 129 22.98 -24.12 -21.39
CA LEU A 129 23.00 -24.46 -19.98
C LEU A 129 21.85 -25.42 -19.68
N ALA A 130 22.13 -26.46 -18.90
CA ALA A 130 21.13 -27.38 -18.41
C ALA A 130 21.26 -27.54 -16.90
N PHE A 131 20.13 -27.47 -16.19
CA PHE A 131 20.06 -27.66 -14.74
C PHE A 131 19.50 -29.04 -14.45
N GLY A 132 20.27 -29.86 -13.73
CA GLY A 132 19.82 -31.16 -13.25
C GLY A 132 19.03 -31.04 -11.96
N GLY A 133 17.89 -31.73 -11.88
CA GLY A 133 17.11 -31.96 -10.66
C GLY A 133 16.64 -33.41 -10.59
N GLY A 134 15.94 -33.77 -9.51
CA GLY A 134 15.45 -35.14 -9.27
C GLY A 134 14.57 -35.72 -10.39
N ASN A 135 14.02 -34.88 -11.27
CA ASN A 135 13.15 -35.25 -12.38
C ASN A 135 13.80 -35.07 -13.77
N GLY A 136 15.13 -34.91 -13.86
CA GLY A 136 15.86 -34.76 -15.13
C GLY A 136 16.54 -33.41 -15.30
N SER A 137 17.11 -33.17 -16.48
CA SER A 137 17.79 -31.91 -16.83
C SER A 137 16.92 -31.00 -17.68
N VAL A 138 16.70 -29.77 -17.22
CA VAL A 138 15.99 -28.74 -18.00
C VAL A 138 17.03 -27.85 -18.69
N ALA A 139 17.03 -27.85 -20.03
CA ALA A 139 17.82 -26.91 -20.81
C ALA A 139 17.14 -25.53 -20.83
N VAL A 140 17.91 -24.47 -20.58
CA VAL A 140 17.40 -23.09 -20.63
C VAL A 140 17.58 -22.46 -22.00
N SER A 141 16.77 -21.45 -22.31
CA SER A 141 16.93 -20.65 -23.52
C SER A 141 18.23 -19.82 -23.49
N GLU A 142 18.60 -19.24 -24.64
CA GLU A 142 19.74 -18.30 -24.74
C GLU A 142 19.56 -17.10 -23.81
N GLU A 143 18.39 -16.47 -23.85
CA GLU A 143 18.07 -15.29 -23.04
C GLU A 143 18.11 -15.63 -21.54
N GLU A 144 17.56 -16.80 -21.17
CA GLU A 144 17.62 -17.30 -19.80
C GLU A 144 19.06 -17.58 -19.37
N ARG A 145 19.89 -18.17 -20.24
CA ARG A 145 21.32 -18.37 -19.97
C ARG A 145 22.01 -17.04 -19.68
N GLN A 146 21.82 -16.03 -20.53
CA GLN A 146 22.46 -14.72 -20.36
C GLN A 146 22.01 -14.05 -19.06
N ALA A 147 20.72 -14.12 -18.72
CA ALA A 147 20.19 -13.60 -17.46
C ALA A 147 20.82 -14.30 -16.25
N ILE A 148 20.95 -15.63 -16.30
CA ILE A 148 21.59 -16.43 -15.24
C ILE A 148 23.06 -16.07 -15.08
N VAL A 149 23.81 -15.96 -16.18
CA VAL A 149 25.23 -15.56 -16.15
C VAL A 149 25.37 -14.17 -15.53
N ARG A 150 24.53 -13.21 -15.94
CA ARG A 150 24.54 -11.85 -15.38
C ARG A 150 24.32 -11.87 -13.87
N GLN A 151 23.29 -12.56 -13.41
CA GLN A 151 23.00 -12.68 -11.98
C GLN A 151 24.13 -13.37 -11.20
N ARG A 152 24.78 -14.39 -11.78
CA ARG A 152 25.95 -15.02 -11.15
C ARG A 152 27.11 -14.07 -11.00
N LYS A 153 27.41 -13.25 -12.02
CA LYS A 153 28.46 -12.22 -11.93
C LYS A 153 28.19 -11.19 -10.85
N GLU A 154 26.94 -10.75 -10.72
CA GLU A 154 26.52 -9.83 -9.66
C GLU A 154 26.73 -10.45 -8.28
N ASN A 155 26.26 -11.67 -8.06
CA ASN A 155 26.45 -12.39 -6.80
C ASN A 155 27.93 -12.66 -6.50
N HIS A 156 28.71 -13.03 -7.51
CA HIS A 156 30.15 -13.22 -7.38
C HIS A 156 30.83 -11.91 -6.95
N ALA A 157 30.48 -10.78 -7.57
CA ALA A 157 31.03 -9.49 -7.19
C ALA A 157 30.69 -9.12 -5.74
N LEU A 158 29.48 -9.44 -5.26
CA LEU A 158 29.08 -9.20 -3.87
C LEU A 158 29.80 -10.13 -2.88
N LEU A 159 30.02 -11.39 -3.24
CA LEU A 159 30.58 -12.40 -2.33
C LEU A 159 32.12 -12.43 -2.35
N CYS A 160 32.71 -12.09 -3.49
CA CYS A 160 34.13 -12.27 -3.82
C CYS A 160 34.81 -10.96 -4.25
N GLY A 161 34.09 -9.84 -4.21
CA GLY A 161 34.66 -8.52 -4.43
C GLY A 161 35.72 -8.18 -3.38
N SER A 162 36.68 -7.33 -3.76
CA SER A 162 37.77 -6.89 -2.89
C SER A 162 37.24 -6.18 -1.64
N GLY A 163 37.06 -6.93 -0.54
CA GLY A 163 36.81 -6.39 0.79
C GLY A 163 35.56 -6.86 1.56
N GLN A 164 34.79 -7.87 1.12
CA GLN A 164 33.49 -8.19 1.76
C GLN A 164 33.40 -9.46 2.63
N ARG A 165 34.47 -10.25 2.79
CA ARG A 165 34.52 -11.30 3.82
C ARG A 165 35.81 -11.24 4.65
N THR A 166 35.95 -10.19 5.43
CA THR A 166 36.72 -10.29 6.66
C THR A 166 35.72 -10.58 7.77
N HIS A 167 35.60 -11.86 8.12
CA HIS A 167 34.90 -12.28 9.34
C HIS A 167 35.75 -11.97 10.57
#